data_AF-A0A2T4H2G9-F1
#
_entry.id   AF-A0A2T4H2G9-F1
#
_cell.length_a   1.000
_cell.length_b   1.000
_cell.length_c   1.000
_cell.angle_alpha   90.00
_cell.angle_beta   90.00
_cell.angle_gamma   90.00
#
_symmetry.space_group_name_H-M   'P 1'
#
loop_
_entity.id
_entity.type
_entity.pdbx_description
1 polymer ?
#
loop_
_entity_poly.entity_id
_entity_poly.type
_entity_poly.pdbx_seq_one_letter_code
_entity_poly.pdbx_strand_id
1 'polypeptide(L)'
;MALRLALRAPRSCILNSFSHIARRNYSTSKESNYFTVDLSPNTKDLSELLQTVKSQIKIANPSRHDAAVILATSQYTQWLEKDGFMAEFVDLLSGSEKPEQFHVLGAVVDHVAPPVPSNKPIQGLSILRGKLDSILPGLWTPEPPKVREDADKVAALTMDLGNPHITIPLTNTTFLNHKTSTLITRRYDLSQSSPKLVEKNEKYSQQISLPLKKQLPSINDLGIWAPLVPLTHPRVVTESFGNIVRRVSVENESVPASNELEPAVDELHVRKSDLVQSPMGIWAIITPPTFSQSGDNSSSVDPDPEATFRDGENIADLVASTSGHLVTLYKQGGRLYQILSGGGGWGAKKGLLSLDPQRTHFSLSEEEEMKRFIQAMDGGNFVPVGSKIQFFASTETSATESPRTKEMGVVFGTASKVESETVSESSQSEARLLENHFGALSNDGIFVTSSDAAAVTTPGFNNDWKLNVPNSRIYISI
;
A
#
# COMPACT_ATOMS: atom_id res chain seq x y z
N MET A 1 -61.85 -7.52 45.13
CA MET A 1 -63.12 -8.04 44.57
C MET A 1 -63.10 -7.74 43.08
N ALA A 2 -62.93 -8.78 42.25
CA ALA A 2 -63.19 -8.96 40.79
C ALA A 2 -62.89 -7.79 39.80
N LEU A 3 -62.31 -7.95 38.60
CA LEU A 3 -62.44 -9.00 37.59
C LEU A 3 -61.20 -9.03 36.67
N ARG A 4 -60.86 -10.23 36.17
CA ARG A 4 -60.08 -10.46 34.94
C ARG A 4 -60.94 -10.19 33.70
N LEU A 5 -60.33 -9.76 32.59
CA LEU A 5 -60.54 -10.37 31.26
C LEU A 5 -59.48 -9.89 30.27
N ALA A 6 -58.86 -10.86 29.60
CA ALA A 6 -57.91 -10.69 28.51
C ALA A 6 -58.63 -10.63 27.16
N LEU A 7 -58.05 -9.93 26.18
CA LEU A 7 -57.79 -10.38 24.79
C LEU A 7 -57.84 -9.23 23.76
N ARG A 8 -56.75 -9.13 22.97
CA ARG A 8 -56.62 -8.97 21.50
C ARG A 8 -55.61 -7.90 21.06
N ALA A 9 -54.71 -8.35 20.19
CA ALA A 9 -53.80 -7.53 19.39
C ALA A 9 -54.53 -6.62 18.38
N PRO A 10 -53.86 -5.56 17.91
CA PRO A 10 -53.63 -5.36 16.48
C PRO A 10 -52.17 -4.95 16.18
N ARG A 11 -51.50 -5.56 15.20
CA ARG A 11 -51.39 -5.13 13.78
C ARG A 11 -50.85 -3.70 13.57
N SER A 12 -49.60 -3.67 13.08
CA SER A 12 -49.09 -2.83 11.98
C SER A 12 -49.36 -1.32 12.07
N CYS A 13 -48.32 -0.55 12.39
CA CYS A 13 -48.20 0.84 11.96
C CYS A 13 -46.98 0.97 11.03
N ILE A 14 -47.31 1.19 9.76
CA ILE A 14 -46.46 1.74 8.71
C ILE A 14 -45.94 3.08 9.22
N LEU A 15 -44.61 3.25 9.29
CA LEU A 15 -43.99 4.57 9.39
C LEU A 15 -43.26 4.86 8.07
N ASN A 16 -43.90 5.72 7.28
CA ASN A 16 -43.27 6.49 6.23
C ASN A 16 -42.08 7.25 6.84
N SER A 17 -40.85 6.86 6.48
CA SER A 17 -39.68 7.71 6.66
C SER A 17 -39.40 8.42 5.35
N PHE A 18 -39.67 9.72 5.36
CA PHE A 18 -39.42 10.67 4.30
C PHE A 18 -37.99 10.56 3.74
N SER A 19 -37.92 10.37 2.43
CA SER A 19 -36.76 10.56 1.58
C SER A 19 -36.38 12.05 1.56
N HIS A 20 -35.47 12.45 2.44
CA HIS A 20 -34.69 13.67 2.25
C HIS A 20 -33.25 13.27 1.91
N ILE A 21 -32.99 13.12 0.62
CA ILE A 21 -31.65 13.08 0.04
C ILE A 21 -31.06 14.48 0.23
N ALA A 22 -30.37 14.68 1.36
CA ALA A 22 -29.64 15.90 1.63
C ALA A 22 -28.38 15.92 0.75
N ARG A 23 -28.41 16.68 -0.35
CA ARG A 23 -27.20 17.14 -1.06
C ARG A 23 -26.34 17.92 -0.07
N ARG A 24 -25.41 17.25 0.61
CA ARG A 24 -24.36 17.92 1.38
C ARG A 24 -23.33 18.45 0.38
N ASN A 25 -23.37 19.76 0.16
CA ASN A 25 -22.24 20.47 -0.44
C ASN A 25 -21.04 20.29 0.49
N TYR A 26 -20.07 19.47 0.09
CA TYR A 26 -18.79 19.37 0.78
C TYR A 26 -18.02 20.64 0.46
N SER A 27 -17.94 21.56 1.43
CA SER A 27 -17.12 22.75 1.32
C SER A 27 -15.81 22.46 2.01
N THR A 28 -14.73 22.37 1.23
CA THR A 28 -13.34 22.40 1.71
C THR A 28 -13.05 23.78 2.31
N SER A 29 -13.58 24.02 3.52
CA SER A 29 -13.37 25.25 4.30
C SER A 29 -12.10 25.19 5.15
N LYS A 30 -11.39 24.06 5.13
CA LYS A 30 -10.09 23.90 5.78
C LYS A 30 -9.01 23.70 4.73
N GLU A 31 -7.83 24.23 5.04
CA GLU A 31 -6.55 24.18 4.32
C GLU A 31 -6.04 22.74 4.11
N SER A 32 -6.87 21.83 3.59
CA SER A 32 -6.47 20.46 3.33
C SER A 32 -5.49 20.47 2.16
N ASN A 33 -4.21 20.25 2.47
CA ASN A 33 -3.15 20.18 1.46
C ASN A 33 -3.35 18.99 0.51
N TYR A 34 -4.16 18.01 0.88
CA TYR A 34 -4.40 16.82 0.08
C TYR A 34 -5.83 16.30 0.22
N PHE A 35 -6.33 15.64 -0.82
CA PHE A 35 -7.68 15.10 -0.89
C PHE A 35 -7.78 14.03 -1.99
N THR A 36 -8.76 13.15 -1.87
CA THR A 36 -9.10 12.13 -2.88
C THR A 36 -10.50 12.36 -3.40
N VAL A 37 -10.69 12.20 -4.71
CA VAL A 37 -11.99 12.18 -5.36
C VAL A 37 -12.26 10.76 -5.85
N ASP A 38 -13.26 10.12 -5.26
CA ASP A 38 -13.81 8.84 -5.68
C ASP A 38 -14.83 9.09 -6.78
N LEU A 39 -14.52 8.61 -7.98
CA LEU A 39 -15.27 8.85 -9.20
C LEU A 39 -16.04 7.59 -9.60
N SER A 40 -17.26 7.79 -10.08
CA SER A 40 -18.07 6.68 -10.58
C SER A 40 -17.39 6.04 -11.81
N PRO A 41 -17.41 4.71 -11.94
CA PRO A 41 -16.90 4.02 -13.13
C PRO A 41 -17.65 4.40 -14.42
N ASN A 42 -18.83 5.01 -14.31
CA ASN A 42 -19.62 5.45 -15.46
C ASN A 42 -19.26 6.86 -15.98
N THR A 43 -18.43 7.62 -15.26
CA THR A 43 -18.05 8.97 -15.67
C THR A 43 -17.04 8.90 -16.82
N LYS A 44 -17.56 8.86 -18.05
CA LYS A 44 -16.76 8.81 -19.29
C LYS A 44 -16.50 10.20 -19.91
N ASP A 45 -17.32 11.19 -19.58
CA ASP A 45 -17.13 12.56 -20.06
C ASP A 45 -16.24 13.36 -19.12
N LEU A 46 -15.15 13.88 -19.69
CA LEU A 46 -14.19 14.79 -19.06
C LEU A 46 -14.88 16.05 -18.54
N SER A 47 -15.84 16.60 -19.28
CA SER A 47 -16.53 17.85 -18.90
C SER A 47 -17.42 17.64 -17.68
N GLU A 48 -18.16 16.52 -17.67
CA GLU A 48 -19.01 16.10 -16.55
C GLU A 48 -18.17 15.82 -15.30
N LEU A 49 -17.01 15.18 -15.45
CA LEU A 49 -16.09 14.92 -14.36
C LEU A 49 -15.59 16.23 -13.75
N LEU A 50 -15.09 17.15 -14.57
CA LEU A 50 -14.56 18.43 -14.10
C LEU A 50 -15.66 19.28 -13.43
N GLN A 51 -16.89 19.25 -13.96
CA GLN A 51 -18.05 19.87 -13.31
C GLN A 51 -18.37 19.21 -11.97
N THR A 52 -18.30 17.89 -11.89
CA THR A 52 -18.50 17.14 -10.65
C THR A 52 -17.46 17.55 -9.60
N VAL A 53 -16.17 17.58 -9.97
CA VAL A 53 -15.10 18.03 -9.07
C VAL A 53 -15.28 19.49 -8.67
N LYS A 54 -15.57 20.40 -9.61
CA LYS A 54 -15.85 21.82 -9.32
C LYS A 54 -17.05 22.00 -8.38
N SER A 55 -18.08 21.17 -8.50
CA SER A 55 -19.27 21.23 -7.64
C SER A 55 -18.99 20.75 -6.22
N GLN A 56 -18.01 19.85 -6.07
CA GLN A 56 -17.66 19.21 -4.80
C GLN A 56 -16.50 19.89 -4.08
N ILE A 57 -15.69 20.68 -4.79
CA ILE A 57 -14.46 21.24 -4.22
C ILE A 57 -14.41 22.75 -4.46
N LYS A 58 -14.30 23.51 -3.38
CA LYS A 58 -13.98 24.94 -3.41
C LYS A 58 -12.58 25.15 -2.84
N ILE A 59 -11.59 25.18 -3.72
CA ILE A 59 -10.18 25.24 -3.32
C ILE A 59 -9.80 26.67 -2.95
N ALA A 60 -9.60 26.92 -1.65
CA ALA A 60 -8.87 28.10 -1.20
C ALA A 60 -7.36 27.87 -1.36
N ASN A 61 -6.61 28.95 -1.63
CA ASN A 61 -5.14 28.88 -1.73
C ASN A 61 -4.39 29.97 -0.93
N PRO A 62 -4.73 30.20 0.36
CA PRO A 62 -4.07 31.26 1.15
C PRO A 62 -2.55 31.03 1.29
N SER A 63 -2.10 29.77 1.28
CA SER A 63 -0.68 29.39 1.33
C SER A 63 0.06 29.55 -0.01
N ARG A 64 -0.63 30.04 -1.05
CA ARG A 64 -0.11 30.22 -2.41
C ARG A 64 0.59 28.97 -2.96
N HIS A 65 0.02 27.79 -2.79
CA HIS A 65 0.56 26.56 -3.39
C HIS A 65 0.70 26.73 -4.91
N ASP A 66 1.87 26.35 -5.41
CA ASP A 66 2.29 26.47 -6.81
C ASP A 66 2.62 25.10 -7.42
N ALA A 67 2.40 24.01 -6.69
CA ALA A 67 2.60 22.66 -7.19
C ALA A 67 1.49 21.70 -6.75
N ALA A 68 1.23 20.67 -7.59
CA ALA A 68 0.37 19.56 -7.27
C ALA A 68 0.89 18.21 -7.79
N VAL A 69 0.71 17.16 -6.99
CA VAL A 69 0.80 15.76 -7.41
C VAL A 69 -0.61 15.24 -7.64
N ILE A 70 -0.83 14.58 -8.77
CA ILE A 70 -2.10 13.96 -9.13
C ILE A 70 -1.83 12.48 -9.41
N LEU A 71 -2.34 11.62 -8.56
CA LEU A 71 -2.39 10.18 -8.77
C LEU A 71 -3.75 9.84 -9.37
N ALA A 72 -3.79 9.27 -10.56
CA ALA A 72 -5.03 8.90 -11.24
C ALA A 72 -5.07 7.40 -11.49
N THR A 73 -6.24 6.77 -11.37
CA THR A 73 -6.39 5.37 -11.81
C THR A 73 -6.32 5.25 -13.33
N SER A 74 -5.97 4.06 -13.81
CA SER A 74 -5.68 3.76 -15.21
C SER A 74 -6.77 4.22 -16.20
N GLN A 75 -8.05 4.14 -15.82
CA GLN A 75 -9.18 4.61 -16.63
C GLN A 75 -9.16 6.12 -16.92
N TYR A 76 -8.44 6.92 -16.14
CA TYR A 76 -8.29 8.37 -16.31
C TYR A 76 -6.96 8.77 -16.96
N THR A 77 -6.21 7.83 -17.55
CA THR A 77 -4.93 8.11 -18.23
C THR A 77 -5.04 9.24 -19.26
N GLN A 78 -6.07 9.21 -20.10
CA GLN A 78 -6.27 10.21 -21.16
C GLN A 78 -6.47 11.64 -20.62
N TRP A 79 -7.00 11.77 -19.40
CA TRP A 79 -7.15 13.08 -18.77
C TRP A 79 -5.77 13.68 -18.52
N LEU A 80 -4.87 12.97 -17.84
CA LEU A 80 -3.53 13.47 -17.53
C LEU A 80 -2.74 13.88 -18.77
N GLU A 81 -3.12 13.40 -19.96
CA GLU A 81 -2.50 13.73 -21.24
C GLU A 81 -3.16 14.92 -21.97
N LYS A 82 -4.45 15.18 -21.79
CA LYS A 82 -5.18 16.24 -22.52
C LYS A 82 -4.91 17.64 -21.96
N ASP A 83 -4.32 18.50 -22.80
CA ASP A 83 -3.89 19.84 -22.39
C ASP A 83 -5.04 20.78 -22.02
N GLY A 84 -6.14 20.76 -22.79
CA GLY A 84 -7.31 21.60 -22.52
C GLY A 84 -7.93 21.31 -21.15
N PHE A 85 -8.15 20.02 -20.85
CA PHE A 85 -8.61 19.62 -19.53
C PHE A 85 -7.61 20.04 -18.45
N MET A 86 -6.33 19.69 -18.62
CA MET A 86 -5.34 19.93 -17.57
C MET A 86 -5.16 21.41 -17.27
N ALA A 87 -5.31 22.30 -18.26
CA ALA A 87 -5.35 23.73 -18.04
C ALA A 87 -6.53 24.15 -17.14
N GLU A 88 -7.75 23.68 -17.43
CA GLU A 88 -8.92 23.96 -16.58
C GLU A 88 -8.78 23.38 -15.17
N PHE A 89 -8.12 22.22 -15.05
CA PHE A 89 -7.90 21.59 -13.77
C PHE A 89 -6.84 22.30 -12.95
N VAL A 90 -5.77 22.77 -13.59
CA VAL A 90 -4.76 23.63 -12.96
C VAL A 90 -5.39 24.94 -12.50
N ASP A 91 -6.31 25.52 -13.28
CA ASP A 91 -7.07 26.70 -12.85
C ASP A 91 -7.80 26.43 -11.52
N LEU A 92 -8.50 25.30 -11.43
CA LEU A 92 -9.18 24.86 -10.21
C LEU A 92 -8.19 24.61 -9.04
N LEU A 93 -7.10 23.88 -9.28
CA LEU A 93 -6.09 23.53 -8.28
C LEU A 93 -5.25 24.73 -7.82
N SER A 94 -5.14 25.78 -8.63
CA SER A 94 -4.48 27.02 -8.23
C SER A 94 -5.28 27.80 -7.18
N GLY A 95 -6.58 27.52 -7.06
CA GLY A 95 -7.47 28.12 -6.07
C GLY A 95 -7.64 29.64 -6.22
N SER A 96 -8.09 30.29 -5.15
CA SER A 96 -8.44 31.72 -5.16
C SER A 96 -7.24 32.67 -5.35
N GLU A 97 -6.08 32.34 -4.76
CA GLU A 97 -4.86 33.12 -4.90
C GLU A 97 -3.92 32.44 -5.90
N LYS A 98 -3.88 32.95 -7.12
CA LYS A 98 -3.10 32.35 -8.20
C LYS A 98 -1.62 32.73 -8.08
N PRO A 99 -0.70 31.74 -8.05
CA PRO A 99 0.72 32.01 -8.24
C PRO A 99 1.00 32.42 -9.70
N GLU A 100 2.21 32.88 -10.00
CA GLU A 100 2.60 33.19 -11.39
C GLU A 100 2.75 31.93 -12.24
N GLN A 101 3.28 30.86 -11.64
CA GLN A 101 3.47 29.56 -12.27
C GLN A 101 2.83 28.47 -11.43
N PHE A 102 2.41 27.40 -12.09
CA PHE A 102 1.87 26.22 -11.43
C PHE A 102 2.45 24.94 -12.04
N HIS A 103 2.91 24.04 -11.19
CA HIS A 103 3.61 22.82 -11.57
C HIS A 103 2.77 21.59 -11.24
N VAL A 104 2.72 20.63 -12.14
CA VAL A 104 1.95 19.40 -11.94
C VAL A 104 2.84 18.20 -12.19
N LEU A 105 2.83 17.26 -11.26
CA LEU A 105 3.25 15.87 -11.49
C LEU A 105 1.99 15.01 -11.62
N GLY A 106 1.72 14.50 -12.81
CA GLY A 106 0.64 13.54 -13.05
C GLY A 106 1.22 12.13 -13.14
N ALA A 107 0.65 11.20 -12.38
CA ALA A 107 1.05 9.79 -12.37
C ALA A 107 -0.17 8.88 -12.47
N VAL A 108 -0.07 7.84 -13.28
CA VAL A 108 -1.10 6.80 -13.36
C VAL A 108 -0.73 5.64 -12.44
N VAL A 109 -1.58 5.38 -11.45
CA VAL A 109 -1.41 4.31 -10.46
C VAL A 109 -2.41 3.19 -10.73
N ASP A 110 -2.17 1.99 -10.21
CA ASP A 110 -3.11 0.87 -10.37
C ASP A 110 -4.46 1.23 -9.73
N HIS A 111 -4.43 1.67 -8.47
CA HIS A 111 -5.62 2.16 -7.77
C HIS A 111 -5.31 3.32 -6.84
N VAL A 112 -6.33 4.13 -6.52
CA VAL A 112 -6.26 5.08 -5.41
C VAL A 112 -6.58 4.32 -4.12
N ALA A 113 -5.77 4.54 -3.09
CA ALA A 113 -5.97 3.87 -1.81
C ALA A 113 -7.31 4.31 -1.19
N PRO A 114 -8.10 3.40 -0.62
CA PRO A 114 -9.25 3.77 0.20
C PRO A 114 -8.82 4.16 1.62
N PRO A 115 -9.64 4.95 2.33
CA PRO A 115 -9.50 5.10 3.78
C PRO A 115 -9.65 3.75 4.49
N VAL A 116 -8.86 3.57 5.54
CA VAL A 116 -8.97 2.42 6.44
C VAL A 116 -10.32 2.46 7.16
N PRO A 117 -11.02 1.33 7.30
CA PRO A 117 -10.56 -0.05 7.05
C PRO A 117 -11.05 -0.66 5.72
N SER A 118 -11.49 0.15 4.75
CA SER A 118 -11.98 -0.38 3.47
C SER A 118 -10.84 -1.01 2.67
N ASN A 119 -11.05 -2.20 2.13
CA ASN A 119 -10.15 -2.80 1.15
C ASN A 119 -10.57 -2.52 -0.29
N LYS A 120 -11.79 -2.02 -0.53
CA LYS A 120 -12.29 -1.69 -1.86
C LYS A 120 -11.49 -0.52 -2.44
N PRO A 121 -10.70 -0.71 -3.51
CA PRO A 121 -9.93 0.36 -4.10
C PRO A 121 -10.82 1.48 -4.65
N ILE A 122 -10.33 2.72 -4.58
CA ILE A 122 -11.03 3.88 -5.15
C ILE A 122 -10.67 4.01 -6.62
N GLN A 123 -11.69 4.22 -7.45
CA GLN A 123 -11.51 4.59 -8.85
C GLN A 123 -11.60 6.11 -8.94
N GLY A 124 -10.51 6.79 -9.25
CA GLY A 124 -10.52 8.24 -9.23
C GLY A 124 -9.14 8.87 -9.11
N LEU A 125 -9.08 9.92 -8.30
CA LEU A 125 -7.89 10.76 -8.15
C LEU A 125 -7.47 10.92 -6.70
N SER A 126 -6.17 10.98 -6.46
CA SER A 126 -5.60 11.42 -5.20
C SER A 126 -4.65 12.58 -5.45
N ILE A 127 -4.90 13.69 -4.76
CA ILE A 127 -4.25 14.97 -5.04
C ILE A 127 -3.54 15.48 -3.80
N LEU A 128 -2.29 15.89 -3.97
CA LEU A 128 -1.47 16.57 -2.97
C LEU A 128 -1.04 17.92 -3.55
N ARG A 129 -1.26 19.01 -2.82
CA ARG A 129 -0.88 20.38 -3.16
C ARG A 129 0.15 20.89 -2.18
N GLY A 130 1.04 21.75 -2.67
CA GLY A 130 2.09 22.33 -1.85
C GLY A 130 2.92 23.35 -2.62
N LYS A 131 4.07 23.70 -2.04
CA LYS A 131 5.12 24.46 -2.71
C LYS A 131 6.01 23.54 -3.52
N LEU A 132 6.39 23.92 -4.73
CA LEU A 132 7.25 23.13 -5.63
C LEU A 132 8.47 22.56 -4.89
N ASP A 133 9.26 23.44 -4.28
CA ASP A 133 10.50 23.05 -3.59
C ASP A 133 10.26 22.21 -2.33
N SER A 134 9.04 22.23 -1.79
CA SER A 134 8.69 21.48 -0.58
C SER A 134 8.11 20.10 -0.86
N ILE A 135 7.31 19.92 -1.92
CA ILE A 135 6.66 18.64 -2.21
C ILE A 135 7.25 17.89 -3.42
N LEU A 136 7.93 18.60 -4.32
CA LEU A 136 8.47 18.06 -5.57
C LEU A 136 9.93 18.52 -5.78
N PRO A 137 10.84 18.13 -4.86
CA PRO A 137 12.24 18.47 -5.00
C PRO A 137 12.80 17.95 -6.32
N GLY A 138 13.55 18.79 -7.02
CA GLY A 138 14.21 18.41 -8.27
C GLY A 138 13.27 18.08 -9.43
N LEU A 139 12.00 18.48 -9.41
CA LEU A 139 11.00 18.15 -10.44
C LEU A 139 11.51 18.32 -11.88
N TRP A 140 12.13 19.48 -12.15
CA TRP A 140 12.66 19.88 -13.46
C TRP A 140 14.14 19.55 -13.65
N THR A 141 14.75 18.82 -12.72
CA THR A 141 16.13 18.34 -12.88
C THR A 141 16.13 17.18 -13.87
N PRO A 142 17.04 17.18 -14.87
CA PRO A 142 17.17 16.05 -15.80
C PRO A 142 17.47 14.76 -15.05
N GLU A 143 16.75 13.69 -15.36
CA GLU A 143 17.00 12.37 -14.78
C GLU A 143 18.18 11.68 -15.49
N PRO A 144 18.96 10.86 -14.77
CA PRO A 144 19.94 10.00 -15.43
C PRO A 144 19.20 9.00 -16.35
N PRO A 145 19.81 8.55 -17.46
CA PRO A 145 19.21 7.52 -18.29
C PRO A 145 18.90 6.26 -17.49
N LYS A 146 17.79 5.59 -17.80
CA LYS A 146 17.51 4.26 -17.23
C LYS A 146 18.66 3.30 -17.56
N VAL A 147 19.06 2.52 -16.57
CA VAL A 147 19.98 1.40 -16.77
C VAL A 147 19.27 0.31 -17.60
N ARG A 148 20.04 -0.51 -18.32
CA ARG A 148 19.48 -1.49 -19.27
C ARG A 148 18.56 -2.51 -18.58
N GLU A 149 18.91 -2.89 -17.36
CA GLU A 149 18.17 -3.83 -16.51
C GLU A 149 16.78 -3.30 -16.11
N ASP A 150 16.59 -1.98 -16.20
CA ASP A 150 15.34 -1.29 -15.84
C ASP A 150 14.56 -0.78 -17.06
N ALA A 151 15.00 -1.12 -18.28
CA ALA A 151 14.39 -0.63 -19.52
C ALA A 151 12.88 -0.92 -19.58
N ASP A 152 12.49 -2.13 -19.21
CA ASP A 152 11.10 -2.60 -19.23
C ASP A 152 10.33 -2.31 -17.94
N LYS A 153 10.99 -1.76 -16.91
CA LYS A 153 10.32 -1.42 -15.65
C LYS A 153 9.44 -0.18 -15.81
N VAL A 154 8.24 -0.27 -15.25
CA VAL A 154 7.35 0.88 -15.05
C VAL A 154 8.05 1.96 -14.23
N ALA A 155 7.68 3.21 -14.45
CA ALA A 155 8.08 4.33 -13.63
C ALA A 155 7.62 4.13 -12.17
N ALA A 156 8.23 4.86 -11.24
CA ALA A 156 7.86 4.79 -9.84
C ALA A 156 7.88 6.16 -9.15
N LEU A 157 7.11 6.26 -8.07
CA LEU A 157 7.13 7.41 -7.17
C LEU A 157 7.78 7.01 -5.85
N THR A 158 8.70 7.82 -5.35
CA THR A 158 9.34 7.60 -4.05
C THR A 158 8.88 8.65 -3.06
N MET A 159 8.10 8.25 -2.08
CA MET A 159 7.64 9.10 -0.98
C MET A 159 8.75 9.21 0.04
N ASP A 160 9.22 10.43 0.25
CA ASP A 160 10.23 10.77 1.24
C ASP A 160 9.54 11.13 2.56
N LEU A 161 9.78 10.27 3.56
CA LEU A 161 9.27 10.42 4.92
C LEU A 161 10.42 10.82 5.87
N GLY A 162 11.60 11.15 5.38
CA GLY A 162 12.86 11.17 6.12
C GLY A 162 13.51 9.78 6.10
N ASN A 163 13.23 8.95 7.10
CA ASN A 163 13.63 7.56 7.12
C ASN A 163 12.49 6.72 7.72
N PRO A 164 11.78 5.89 6.94
CA PRO A 164 12.15 5.30 5.65
C PRO A 164 11.62 6.05 4.41
N HIS A 165 12.02 5.59 3.22
CA HIS A 165 11.41 5.97 1.94
C HIS A 165 10.48 4.86 1.43
N ILE A 166 9.36 5.24 0.80
CA ILE A 166 8.40 4.30 0.19
C ILE A 166 8.36 4.49 -1.32
N THR A 167 8.76 3.47 -2.08
CA THR A 167 8.69 3.48 -3.54
C THR A 167 7.49 2.68 -4.03
N ILE A 168 6.68 3.29 -4.90
CA ILE A 168 5.45 2.74 -5.46
C ILE A 168 5.59 2.67 -6.98
N PRO A 169 5.63 1.46 -7.56
CA PRO A 169 5.55 1.27 -9.00
C PRO A 169 4.24 1.80 -9.56
N LEU A 170 4.30 2.46 -10.70
CA LEU A 170 3.13 2.94 -11.44
C LEU A 170 2.50 1.83 -12.27
N THR A 171 1.25 2.05 -12.70
CA THR A 171 0.55 1.06 -13.53
C THR A 171 1.21 0.95 -14.90
N ASN A 172 1.10 -0.24 -15.51
CA ASN A 172 1.50 -0.42 -16.89
C ASN A 172 0.46 0.21 -17.83
N THR A 173 0.86 1.23 -18.58
CA THR A 173 -0.04 1.96 -19.49
C THR A 173 0.13 1.61 -20.96
N THR A 174 0.87 0.53 -21.27
CA THR A 174 1.25 0.18 -22.66
C THR A 174 0.03 0.01 -23.56
N PHE A 175 -1.03 -0.61 -23.02
CA PHE A 175 -2.29 -0.83 -23.74
C PHE A 175 -3.26 0.37 -23.70
N LEU A 176 -2.93 1.43 -22.95
CA LEU A 176 -3.76 2.63 -22.80
C LEU A 176 -3.25 3.79 -23.66
N ASN A 177 -1.94 4.00 -23.72
CA ASN A 177 -1.32 5.11 -24.44
C ASN A 177 0.06 4.78 -25.05
N HIS A 178 0.39 3.49 -25.22
CA HIS A 178 1.65 3.02 -25.82
C HIS A 178 2.93 3.37 -25.05
N LYS A 179 2.81 3.72 -23.77
CA LYS A 179 3.95 3.95 -22.87
C LYS A 179 3.98 2.87 -21.79
N THR A 180 5.17 2.39 -21.42
CA THR A 180 5.33 1.42 -20.32
C THR A 180 4.62 1.88 -19.04
N SER A 181 4.66 3.16 -18.75
CA SER A 181 3.96 3.80 -17.63
C SER A 181 3.77 5.29 -17.93
N THR A 182 2.84 5.95 -17.23
CA THR A 182 2.55 7.37 -17.42
C THR A 182 2.94 8.17 -16.18
N LEU A 183 4.05 8.90 -16.29
CA LEU A 183 4.54 9.88 -15.31
C LEU A 183 4.95 11.15 -16.05
N ILE A 184 4.17 12.22 -15.90
CA ILE A 184 4.28 13.43 -16.72
C ILE A 184 4.41 14.64 -15.81
N THR A 185 5.40 15.49 -16.06
CA THR A 185 5.52 16.80 -15.44
C THR A 185 5.03 17.89 -16.38
N ARG A 186 4.35 18.90 -15.83
CA ARG A 186 3.82 20.03 -16.59
C ARG A 186 4.05 21.34 -15.85
N ARG A 187 4.41 22.38 -16.56
CA ARG A 187 4.56 23.76 -16.07
C ARG A 187 3.57 24.67 -16.77
N TYR A 188 2.78 25.39 -16.00
CA TYR A 188 1.80 26.33 -16.50
C TYR A 188 2.16 27.75 -16.08
N ASP A 189 1.95 28.70 -16.98
CA ASP A 189 1.93 30.13 -16.72
C ASP A 189 0.49 30.56 -16.42
N LEU A 190 0.29 31.19 -15.26
CA LEU A 190 -1.00 31.67 -14.75
C LEU A 190 -1.12 33.20 -14.79
N SER A 191 -0.15 33.91 -15.35
CA SER A 191 -0.18 35.38 -15.48
C SER A 191 -1.33 35.88 -16.38
N GLN A 192 -1.86 35.01 -17.23
CA GLN A 192 -2.96 35.31 -18.16
C GLN A 192 -4.31 34.84 -17.62
N SER A 193 -5.40 35.21 -18.30
CA SER A 193 -6.76 34.84 -17.91
C SER A 193 -7.00 33.33 -17.88
N SER A 194 -6.26 32.56 -18.68
CA SER A 194 -6.33 31.10 -18.75
C SER A 194 -4.94 30.48 -18.59
N PRO A 195 -4.78 29.37 -17.85
CA PRO A 195 -3.49 28.69 -17.71
C PRO A 195 -2.91 28.28 -19.06
N LYS A 196 -1.67 28.67 -19.33
CA LYS A 196 -0.95 28.32 -20.56
C LYS A 196 0.15 27.30 -20.26
N LEU A 197 0.16 26.17 -20.98
CA LEU A 197 1.24 25.20 -20.88
C LEU A 197 2.55 25.80 -21.41
N VAL A 198 3.59 25.79 -20.58
CA VAL A 198 4.94 26.28 -20.88
C VAL A 198 5.90 25.13 -21.17
N GLU A 199 5.82 24.07 -20.37
CA GLU A 199 6.75 22.95 -20.45
C GLU A 199 6.06 21.64 -20.08
N LYS A 200 6.43 20.55 -20.75
CA LYS A 200 5.90 19.21 -20.52
C LYS A 200 7.02 18.20 -20.74
N ASN A 201 7.32 17.39 -19.71
CA ASN A 201 8.32 16.33 -19.79
C ASN A 201 7.73 15.01 -19.29
N GLU A 202 8.32 13.91 -19.72
CA GLU A 202 8.03 12.58 -19.19
C GLU A 202 9.18 12.17 -18.28
N LYS A 203 8.85 11.49 -17.19
CA LYS A 203 9.81 11.02 -16.21
C LYS A 203 9.66 9.53 -15.99
N TYR A 204 10.67 8.90 -15.39
CA TYR A 204 10.53 7.52 -14.92
C TYR A 204 10.66 7.36 -13.41
N SER A 205 11.15 8.38 -12.71
CA SER A 205 11.22 8.41 -11.26
C SER A 205 10.95 9.82 -10.76
N GLN A 206 10.29 9.95 -9.62
CA GLN A 206 10.18 11.23 -8.93
C GLN A 206 10.04 11.00 -7.43
N GLN A 207 10.83 11.76 -6.68
CA GLN A 207 10.70 11.85 -5.23
C GLN A 207 9.60 12.86 -4.86
N ILE A 208 8.74 12.49 -3.93
CA ILE A 208 7.68 13.33 -3.39
C ILE A 208 7.88 13.45 -1.89
N SER A 209 8.05 14.67 -1.40
CA SER A 209 8.14 14.93 0.02
C SER A 209 6.74 15.20 0.57
N LEU A 210 6.30 14.36 1.51
CA LEU A 210 4.98 14.52 2.13
C LEU A 210 5.00 15.64 3.17
N PRO A 211 3.90 16.41 3.34
CA PRO A 211 3.83 17.52 4.29
C PRO A 211 3.64 17.03 5.74
N LEU A 212 4.57 16.21 6.24
CA LEU A 212 4.57 15.68 7.60
C LEU A 212 4.97 16.77 8.60
N LYS A 213 4.34 16.81 9.79
CA LYS A 213 4.77 17.73 10.87
C LYS A 213 6.21 17.50 11.31
N LYS A 214 6.65 16.24 11.25
CA LYS A 214 8.01 15.80 11.54
C LYS A 214 8.33 14.62 10.63
N GLN A 215 9.52 14.63 10.03
CA GLN A 215 10.04 13.46 9.33
C GLN A 215 10.11 12.27 10.30
N LEU A 216 9.75 11.10 9.78
CA LEU A 216 9.86 9.85 10.50
C LEU A 216 11.34 9.53 10.71
N PRO A 217 11.76 9.21 11.95
CA PRO A 217 13.15 8.89 12.24
C PRO A 217 13.50 7.44 11.86
N SER A 218 12.54 6.51 11.91
CA SER A 218 12.79 5.11 11.61
C SER A 218 11.56 4.39 11.04
N ILE A 219 11.81 3.19 10.47
CA ILE A 219 10.79 2.27 9.97
C ILE A 219 9.77 1.84 11.04
N ASN A 220 10.15 1.93 12.31
CA ASN A 220 9.32 1.57 13.46
C ASN A 220 8.11 2.50 13.66
N ASP A 221 8.14 3.67 13.02
CA ASP A 221 7.07 4.66 13.07
C ASP A 221 6.02 4.47 11.95
N LEU A 222 6.22 3.49 11.05
CA LEU A 222 5.22 3.11 10.06
C LEU A 222 4.11 2.27 10.70
N GLY A 223 2.85 2.62 10.43
CA GLY A 223 1.74 1.71 10.64
C GLY A 223 1.70 0.69 9.50
N ILE A 224 1.85 -0.60 9.78
CA ILE A 224 1.80 -1.67 8.77
C ILE A 224 0.64 -2.60 9.09
N TRP A 225 -0.16 -2.93 8.07
CA TRP A 225 -1.26 -3.88 8.18
C TRP A 225 -1.24 -4.85 6.99
N ALA A 226 -1.45 -6.15 7.24
CA ALA A 226 -1.46 -7.17 6.21
C ALA A 226 -2.46 -8.30 6.55
N PRO A 227 -3.36 -8.70 5.63
CA PRO A 227 -4.40 -9.68 5.90
C PRO A 227 -3.87 -11.12 5.89
N LEU A 228 -3.08 -11.47 6.90
CA LEU A 228 -2.41 -12.76 7.02
C LEU A 228 -2.99 -13.60 8.15
N VAL A 229 -3.01 -14.92 7.95
CA VAL A 229 -3.29 -15.93 8.99
C VAL A 229 -2.10 -16.88 9.14
N PRO A 230 -1.75 -17.32 10.37
CA PRO A 230 -0.60 -18.19 10.60
C PRO A 230 -0.83 -19.61 10.08
N LEU A 231 0.21 -20.22 9.50
CA LEU A 231 0.19 -21.61 9.03
C LEU A 231 1.08 -22.54 9.84
N THR A 232 2.17 -22.02 10.40
CA THR A 232 3.11 -22.80 11.20
C THR A 232 3.46 -22.07 12.48
N HIS A 233 4.10 -22.80 13.39
CA HIS A 233 4.79 -22.19 14.52
C HIS A 233 6.10 -21.51 14.04
N PRO A 234 6.62 -20.52 14.78
CA PRO A 234 7.94 -19.98 14.52
C PRO A 234 9.03 -21.05 14.75
N ARG A 235 9.89 -21.28 13.76
CA ARG A 235 11.01 -22.22 13.82
C ARG A 235 12.35 -21.51 13.62
N VAL A 236 13.43 -22.07 14.18
CA VAL A 236 14.78 -21.52 13.98
C VAL A 236 15.36 -22.06 12.68
N VAL A 237 15.87 -21.18 11.82
CA VAL A 237 16.55 -21.57 10.58
C VAL A 237 17.92 -22.16 10.92
N THR A 238 18.16 -23.40 10.49
CA THR A 238 19.42 -24.12 10.73
C THR A 238 20.33 -24.13 9.50
N GLU A 239 19.75 -24.11 8.29
CA GLU A 239 20.49 -24.08 7.04
C GLU A 239 19.81 -23.18 6.00
N SER A 240 20.56 -22.22 5.44
CA SER A 240 20.11 -21.31 4.37
C SER A 240 21.24 -21.00 3.39
N PHE A 241 20.89 -20.60 2.17
CA PHE A 241 21.84 -20.16 1.15
C PHE A 241 21.20 -19.10 0.24
N GLY A 242 21.68 -17.86 0.30
CA GLY A 242 21.04 -16.74 -0.38
C GLY A 242 19.58 -16.64 0.07
N ASN A 243 18.66 -16.50 -0.89
CA ASN A 243 17.21 -16.44 -0.67
C ASN A 243 16.55 -17.81 -0.43
N ILE A 244 17.32 -18.89 -0.27
CA ILE A 244 16.80 -20.25 -0.09
C ILE A 244 16.94 -20.68 1.37
N VAL A 245 15.82 -21.07 1.99
CA VAL A 245 15.79 -21.72 3.30
C VAL A 245 15.72 -23.22 3.09
N ARG A 246 16.65 -23.98 3.69
CA ARG A 246 16.75 -25.44 3.49
C ARG A 246 16.20 -26.22 4.65
N ARG A 247 16.58 -25.83 5.87
CA ARG A 247 16.24 -26.56 7.09
C ARG A 247 15.88 -25.64 8.23
N VAL A 248 15.00 -26.14 9.08
CA VAL A 248 14.54 -25.50 10.31
C VAL A 248 14.62 -26.49 11.46
N SER A 249 14.74 -25.97 12.69
CA SER A 249 14.76 -26.77 13.90
C SER A 249 13.35 -27.00 14.41
N VAL A 250 12.90 -28.26 14.42
CA VAL A 250 11.64 -28.73 15.01
C VAL A 250 12.00 -29.72 16.09
N GLU A 251 11.57 -29.50 17.33
CA GLU A 251 11.86 -30.40 18.47
C GLU A 251 13.36 -30.72 18.65
N ASN A 252 14.24 -29.74 18.36
CA ASN A 252 15.71 -29.85 18.34
C ASN A 252 16.30 -30.73 17.22
N GLU A 253 15.48 -31.15 16.25
CA GLU A 253 15.93 -31.81 15.04
C GLU A 253 15.91 -30.88 13.83
N SER A 254 16.96 -30.95 13.01
CA SER A 254 17.05 -30.17 11.77
C SER A 254 16.28 -30.89 10.66
N VAL A 255 15.09 -30.40 10.32
CA VAL A 255 14.20 -30.98 9.30
C VAL A 255 14.09 -30.06 8.07
N PRO A 256 13.67 -30.56 6.89
CA PRO A 256 13.44 -29.70 5.72
C PRO A 256 12.48 -28.56 6.03
N ALA A 257 12.76 -27.36 5.51
CA ALA A 257 11.98 -26.15 5.83
C ALA A 257 10.51 -26.23 5.41
N SER A 258 10.21 -27.00 4.35
CA SER A 258 8.84 -27.20 3.88
C SER A 258 8.04 -28.24 4.67
N ASN A 259 8.66 -28.99 5.59
CA ASN A 259 8.07 -30.20 6.18
C ASN A 259 6.76 -29.93 6.96
N GLU A 260 6.67 -28.80 7.67
CA GLU A 260 5.44 -28.37 8.34
C GLU A 260 4.51 -27.56 7.41
N LEU A 261 5.09 -26.86 6.43
CA LEU A 261 4.35 -25.96 5.56
C LEU A 261 3.51 -26.71 4.52
N GLU A 262 4.06 -27.75 3.89
CA GLU A 262 3.37 -28.53 2.85
C GLU A 262 2.03 -29.10 3.36
N PRO A 263 1.99 -29.81 4.51
CA PRO A 263 0.71 -30.30 5.05
C PRO A 263 -0.26 -29.19 5.45
N ALA A 264 0.24 -28.08 6.01
CA ALA A 264 -0.61 -26.96 6.43
C ALA A 264 -1.26 -26.26 5.23
N VAL A 265 -0.53 -26.14 4.11
CA VAL A 265 -1.06 -25.59 2.85
C VAL A 265 -2.10 -26.53 2.23
N ASP A 266 -1.82 -27.85 2.22
CA ASP A 266 -2.78 -28.85 1.75
C ASP A 266 -4.06 -28.83 2.59
N GLU A 267 -3.94 -28.76 3.91
CA GLU A 267 -5.09 -28.67 4.81
C GLU A 267 -5.89 -27.38 4.59
N LEU A 268 -5.21 -26.24 4.42
CA LEU A 268 -5.86 -24.97 4.15
C LEU A 268 -6.66 -25.02 2.85
N HIS A 269 -6.10 -25.64 1.81
CA HIS A 269 -6.76 -25.82 0.53
C HIS A 269 -8.01 -26.70 0.63
N VAL A 270 -7.96 -27.77 1.45
CA VAL A 270 -9.06 -28.73 1.59
C VAL A 270 -10.16 -28.22 2.53
N ARG A 271 -9.80 -27.60 3.66
CA ARG A 271 -10.76 -27.25 4.74
C ARG A 271 -11.22 -25.80 4.70
N LYS A 272 -10.44 -24.91 4.10
CA LYS A 272 -10.63 -23.45 4.17
C LYS A 272 -10.40 -22.80 2.80
N SER A 273 -10.79 -23.47 1.71
CA SER A 273 -10.68 -22.94 0.34
C SER A 273 -11.28 -21.55 0.17
N ASP A 274 -12.32 -21.23 0.94
CA ASP A 274 -13.03 -19.94 0.87
C ASP A 274 -12.29 -18.80 1.59
N LEU A 275 -11.26 -19.10 2.40
CA LEU A 275 -10.49 -18.08 3.13
C LEU A 275 -9.38 -17.45 2.30
N VAL A 276 -8.89 -18.17 1.29
CA VAL A 276 -7.67 -17.81 0.54
C VAL A 276 -7.95 -17.64 -0.94
N GLN A 277 -7.31 -16.65 -1.57
CA GLN A 277 -7.40 -16.44 -3.01
C GLN A 277 -6.63 -17.53 -3.75
N SER A 278 -7.13 -17.90 -4.93
CA SER A 278 -6.38 -18.69 -5.91
C SER A 278 -5.73 -17.75 -6.94
N PRO A 279 -4.42 -17.86 -7.22
CA PRO A 279 -3.45 -18.75 -6.59
C PRO A 279 -3.13 -18.35 -5.15
N MET A 280 -2.98 -19.36 -4.28
CA MET A 280 -2.69 -19.16 -2.85
C MET A 280 -1.33 -18.53 -2.66
N GLY A 281 -1.31 -17.33 -2.08
CA GLY A 281 -0.06 -16.69 -1.69
C GLY A 281 0.39 -17.17 -0.31
N ILE A 282 1.68 -17.49 -0.18
CA ILE A 282 2.33 -17.83 1.08
C ILE A 282 3.44 -16.82 1.34
N TRP A 283 3.52 -16.34 2.58
CA TRP A 283 4.57 -15.45 3.04
C TRP A 283 5.27 -16.02 4.27
N ALA A 284 6.53 -15.64 4.44
CA ALA A 284 7.31 -15.93 5.62
C ALA A 284 7.80 -14.64 6.26
N ILE A 285 7.62 -14.48 7.57
CA ILE A 285 8.35 -13.46 8.31
C ILE A 285 9.65 -14.05 8.85
N ILE A 286 10.75 -13.31 8.69
CA ILE A 286 12.07 -13.71 9.13
C ILE A 286 12.57 -12.69 10.13
N THR A 287 12.78 -13.13 11.36
CA THR A 287 13.22 -12.28 12.48
C THR A 287 14.63 -12.68 12.89
N PRO A 288 15.62 -11.76 12.84
CA PRO A 288 17.01 -12.09 13.14
C PRO A 288 17.23 -12.48 14.62
N PRO A 289 18.25 -13.31 14.92
CA PRO A 289 18.49 -13.80 16.28
C PRO A 289 18.87 -12.69 17.27
N THR A 290 19.48 -11.60 16.79
CA THR A 290 20.07 -10.55 17.63
C THR A 290 19.07 -9.56 18.22
N PHE A 291 17.86 -9.46 17.66
CA PHE A 291 16.82 -8.57 18.17
C PHE A 291 15.93 -9.23 19.23
N SER A 292 16.09 -10.53 19.45
CA SER A 292 15.31 -11.28 20.44
C SER A 292 15.69 -10.99 21.91
N GLN A 293 16.59 -10.02 22.17
CA GLN A 293 17.18 -9.78 23.50
C GLN A 293 17.01 -8.35 24.06
N SER A 294 16.39 -7.41 23.36
CA SER A 294 16.05 -6.12 23.97
C SER A 294 14.82 -6.31 24.87
N GLY A 295 15.05 -6.29 26.18
CA GLY A 295 14.13 -6.66 27.25
C GLY A 295 12.87 -5.80 27.41
N ASP A 296 12.10 -5.63 26.34
CA ASP A 296 10.72 -5.21 26.45
C ASP A 296 9.88 -6.48 26.60
N ASN A 297 9.39 -6.71 27.83
CA ASN A 297 8.46 -7.80 28.17
C ASN A 297 7.08 -7.55 27.53
N SER A 298 7.00 -7.25 26.24
CA SER A 298 5.74 -7.31 25.52
C SER A 298 5.43 -8.79 25.31
N SER A 299 4.55 -9.32 26.14
CA SER A 299 4.00 -10.67 26.07
C SER A 299 3.09 -10.85 24.84
N SER A 300 3.55 -10.49 23.64
CA SER A 300 2.84 -10.86 22.41
C SER A 300 3.14 -12.32 22.14
N VAL A 301 2.19 -13.18 22.50
CA VAL A 301 2.22 -14.60 22.15
C VAL A 301 2.32 -14.71 20.63
N ASP A 302 3.20 -15.58 20.15
CA ASP A 302 3.33 -15.86 18.72
C ASP A 302 1.97 -16.35 18.17
N PRO A 303 1.55 -15.92 16.97
CA PRO A 303 0.27 -16.34 16.39
C PRO A 303 0.17 -17.87 16.31
N ASP A 304 -0.86 -18.43 16.91
CA ASP A 304 -1.12 -19.87 16.96
C ASP A 304 -1.68 -20.35 15.60
N PRO A 305 -0.97 -21.24 14.86
CA PRO A 305 -1.48 -21.75 13.59
C PRO A 305 -2.77 -22.56 13.73
N GLU A 306 -3.05 -23.17 14.89
CA GLU A 306 -4.29 -23.93 15.11
C GLU A 306 -5.54 -23.04 15.03
N ALA A 307 -5.41 -21.74 15.31
CA ALA A 307 -6.50 -20.78 15.19
C ALA A 307 -7.02 -20.68 13.74
N THR A 308 -6.14 -20.84 12.74
CA THR A 308 -6.52 -20.81 11.32
C THR A 308 -7.46 -21.97 10.96
N PHE A 309 -7.25 -23.13 11.55
CA PHE A 309 -7.97 -24.37 11.23
C PHE A 309 -9.18 -24.62 12.13
N ARG A 310 -9.28 -23.93 13.27
CA ARG A 310 -10.41 -24.09 14.20
C ARG A 310 -11.75 -23.71 13.57
N ASP A 311 -12.77 -24.50 13.89
CA ASP A 311 -14.16 -24.22 13.48
C ASP A 311 -14.77 -23.10 14.33
N GLY A 312 -15.48 -22.17 13.70
CA GLY A 312 -16.14 -21.05 14.37
C GLY A 312 -15.22 -19.89 14.79
N GLU A 313 -13.93 -19.95 14.46
CA GLU A 313 -13.00 -18.84 14.69
C GLU A 313 -13.40 -17.60 13.88
N ASN A 314 -13.34 -16.43 14.49
CA ASN A 314 -13.51 -15.17 13.77
C ASN A 314 -12.22 -14.81 13.04
N ILE A 315 -12.18 -15.11 11.73
CA ILE A 315 -11.01 -14.84 10.87
C ILE A 315 -10.60 -13.36 10.89
N ALA A 316 -11.56 -12.44 11.02
CA ALA A 316 -11.25 -11.01 11.06
C ALA A 316 -10.47 -10.63 12.33
N ASP A 317 -10.85 -11.19 13.47
CA ASP A 317 -10.14 -10.99 14.74
C ASP A 317 -8.74 -11.65 14.69
N LEU A 318 -8.64 -12.84 14.08
CA LEU A 318 -7.35 -13.52 13.87
C LEU A 318 -6.40 -12.70 12.99
N VAL A 319 -6.90 -12.15 11.88
CA VAL A 319 -6.14 -11.28 10.98
C VAL A 319 -5.71 -9.99 11.67
N ALA A 320 -6.58 -9.37 12.47
CA ALA A 320 -6.26 -8.17 13.23
C ALA A 320 -5.16 -8.45 14.29
N SER A 321 -5.29 -9.55 15.03
CA SER A 321 -4.29 -10.01 16.00
C SER A 321 -2.95 -10.29 15.33
N THR A 322 -2.97 -11.04 14.22
CA THR A 322 -1.78 -11.38 13.44
C THR A 322 -1.10 -10.11 12.91
N SER A 323 -1.86 -9.15 12.37
CA SER A 323 -1.34 -7.87 11.90
C SER A 323 -0.66 -7.07 13.02
N GLY A 324 -1.27 -7.02 14.21
CA GLY A 324 -0.67 -6.37 15.38
C GLY A 324 0.64 -7.04 15.81
N HIS A 325 0.71 -8.37 15.73
CA HIS A 325 1.94 -9.12 15.98
C HIS A 325 3.02 -8.83 14.93
N LEU A 326 2.66 -8.74 13.64
CA LEU A 326 3.60 -8.38 12.57
C LEU A 326 4.28 -7.03 12.83
N VAL A 327 3.53 -6.02 13.29
CA VAL A 327 4.11 -4.71 13.68
C VAL A 327 5.20 -4.88 14.74
N THR A 328 4.99 -5.77 15.71
CA THR A 328 5.99 -6.09 16.75
C THR A 328 7.22 -6.76 16.14
N LEU A 329 7.02 -7.73 15.24
CA LEU A 329 8.12 -8.40 14.55
C LEU A 329 8.92 -7.42 13.67
N TYR A 330 8.28 -6.51 12.93
CA TYR A 330 8.97 -5.49 12.14
C TYR A 330 9.89 -4.61 13.01
N LYS A 331 9.43 -4.24 14.21
CA LYS A 331 10.22 -3.50 15.21
C LYS A 331 11.43 -4.28 15.73
N GLN A 332 11.33 -5.61 15.73
CA GLN A 332 12.41 -6.53 16.03
C GLN A 332 13.29 -6.86 14.80
N GLY A 333 13.23 -6.06 13.73
CA GLY A 333 13.97 -6.31 12.50
C GLY A 333 13.38 -7.41 11.62
N GLY A 334 12.20 -7.94 11.96
CA GLY A 334 11.47 -8.90 11.15
C GLY A 334 11.15 -8.37 9.76
N ARG A 335 11.29 -9.20 8.72
CA ARG A 335 10.94 -8.85 7.34
C ARG A 335 10.11 -9.94 6.70
N LEU A 336 9.07 -9.52 5.99
CA LEU A 336 8.14 -10.42 5.31
C LEU A 336 8.62 -10.67 3.88
N TYR A 337 8.60 -11.93 3.46
CA TYR A 337 9.00 -12.38 2.12
C TYR A 337 7.95 -13.30 1.53
N GLN A 338 7.62 -13.14 0.25
CA GLN A 338 6.78 -14.08 -0.46
C GLN A 338 7.55 -15.38 -0.74
N ILE A 339 6.91 -16.53 -0.60
CA ILE A 339 7.44 -17.82 -1.04
C ILE A 339 7.17 -17.97 -2.54
N LEU A 340 8.23 -18.09 -3.33
CA LEU A 340 8.15 -18.24 -4.79
C LEU A 340 8.02 -19.71 -5.21
N SER A 341 8.65 -20.62 -4.48
CA SER A 341 8.60 -22.06 -4.76
C SER A 341 9.01 -22.91 -3.56
N GLY A 342 8.48 -24.13 -3.51
CA GLY A 342 8.96 -25.24 -2.71
C GLY A 342 9.68 -26.26 -3.59
N GLY A 343 10.87 -26.69 -3.20
CA GLY A 343 11.61 -27.74 -3.86
C GLY A 343 10.90 -29.08 -3.65
N GLY A 344 10.45 -29.70 -4.74
CA GLY A 344 9.61 -30.90 -4.71
C GLY A 344 10.19 -32.07 -3.90
N GLY A 345 9.34 -33.04 -3.55
CA GLY A 345 9.58 -34.08 -2.53
C GLY A 345 10.73 -35.09 -2.74
N TRP A 346 11.63 -34.89 -3.72
CA TRP A 346 12.65 -35.88 -4.12
C TRP A 346 14.04 -35.27 -4.36
N GLY A 347 15.09 -36.02 -3.99
CA GLY A 347 16.49 -35.67 -4.24
C GLY A 347 17.06 -34.54 -3.36
N ALA A 348 18.21 -33.99 -3.75
CA ALA A 348 18.94 -32.95 -2.99
C ALA A 348 18.22 -31.59 -2.93
N LYS A 349 17.10 -31.43 -3.64
CA LYS A 349 16.25 -30.23 -3.64
C LYS A 349 14.97 -30.39 -2.81
N LYS A 350 14.83 -31.51 -2.09
CA LYS A 350 13.66 -31.80 -1.28
C LYS A 350 13.48 -30.78 -0.16
N GLY A 351 12.34 -30.10 -0.17
CA GLY A 351 11.89 -29.19 0.87
C GLY A 351 12.66 -27.88 1.01
N LEU A 352 13.30 -27.44 -0.08
CA LEU A 352 13.87 -26.10 -0.19
C LEU A 352 12.76 -25.06 -0.34
N LEU A 353 12.84 -23.91 0.33
CA LEU A 353 11.90 -22.81 0.13
C LEU A 353 12.65 -21.61 -0.45
N SER A 354 12.22 -21.13 -1.61
CA SER A 354 12.77 -19.94 -2.25
C SER A 354 11.94 -18.71 -1.89
N LEU A 355 12.59 -17.70 -1.31
CA LEU A 355 11.99 -16.41 -1.00
C LEU A 355 12.11 -15.43 -2.17
N ASP A 356 11.18 -14.49 -2.31
CA ASP A 356 11.31 -13.38 -3.26
C ASP A 356 12.53 -12.52 -2.91
N PRO A 357 13.58 -12.48 -3.76
CA PRO A 357 14.79 -11.71 -3.47
C PRO A 357 14.61 -10.21 -3.70
N GLN A 358 13.52 -9.77 -4.33
CA GLN A 358 13.34 -8.38 -4.73
C GLN A 358 13.08 -7.47 -3.52
N ARG A 359 13.99 -6.52 -3.28
CA ARG A 359 13.90 -5.53 -2.18
C ARG A 359 13.76 -4.09 -2.64
N THR A 360 14.05 -3.82 -3.91
CA THR A 360 13.92 -2.50 -4.54
C THR A 360 13.22 -2.64 -5.88
N HIS A 361 12.57 -1.55 -6.33
CA HIS A 361 11.93 -1.52 -7.63
C HIS A 361 12.97 -1.46 -8.77
N PHE A 362 13.79 -0.41 -8.75
CA PHE A 362 14.89 -0.22 -9.69
C PHE A 362 16.12 -1.03 -9.28
N SER A 363 16.94 -1.32 -10.29
CA SER A 363 18.24 -1.94 -10.08
C SER A 363 19.14 -0.97 -9.34
N LEU A 364 20.02 -1.51 -8.53
CA LEU A 364 20.97 -0.69 -7.76
C LEU A 364 22.11 -0.27 -8.67
N SER A 365 22.79 0.80 -8.29
CA SER A 365 24.08 1.12 -8.90
C SER A 365 25.12 0.06 -8.57
N GLU A 366 26.13 -0.12 -9.43
CA GLU A 366 27.23 -1.07 -9.20
C GLU A 366 27.91 -0.85 -7.82
N GLU A 367 28.02 0.41 -7.38
CA GLU A 367 28.58 0.78 -6.08
C GLU A 367 27.72 0.27 -4.91
N GLU A 368 26.40 0.41 -5.02
CA GLU A 368 25.44 -0.09 -4.03
C GLU A 368 25.38 -1.62 -4.01
N GLU A 369 25.44 -2.25 -5.18
CA GLU A 369 25.54 -3.72 -5.31
C GLU A 369 26.81 -4.24 -4.65
N MET A 370 27.95 -3.61 -4.93
CA MET A 370 29.23 -3.95 -4.31
C MET A 370 29.17 -3.81 -2.79
N LYS A 371 28.59 -2.71 -2.29
CA LYS A 371 28.40 -2.49 -0.86
C LYS A 371 27.54 -3.57 -0.21
N ARG A 372 26.44 -3.97 -0.86
CA ARG A 372 25.57 -5.06 -0.39
C ARG A 372 26.27 -6.41 -0.43
N PHE A 373 27.07 -6.67 -1.45
CA PHE A 373 27.83 -7.91 -1.59
C PHE A 373 28.88 -8.06 -0.47
N ILE A 374 29.62 -6.99 -0.16
CA ILE A 374 30.57 -6.98 0.96
C ILE A 374 29.85 -7.25 2.28
N GLN A 375 28.72 -6.56 2.52
CA GLN A 375 27.88 -6.80 3.70
C GLN A 375 27.38 -8.25 3.79
N ALA A 376 27.07 -8.88 2.65
CA ALA A 376 26.64 -10.27 2.60
C ALA A 376 27.77 -11.26 2.93
N MET A 377 29.01 -10.97 2.51
CA MET A 377 30.17 -11.79 2.85
C MET A 377 30.56 -11.68 4.33
N ASP A 378 30.32 -10.54 4.97
CA ASP A 378 30.53 -10.33 6.41
C ASP A 378 29.44 -10.97 7.30
N GLY A 379 28.68 -11.94 6.76
CA GLY A 379 27.62 -12.67 7.48
C GLY A 379 26.20 -12.21 7.15
N GLY A 380 26.03 -11.21 6.28
CA GLY A 380 24.74 -10.69 5.80
C GLY A 380 24.01 -11.57 4.80
N ASN A 381 23.79 -12.83 5.14
CA ASN A 381 22.98 -13.69 4.29
C ASN A 381 21.53 -13.17 4.24
N PHE A 382 20.83 -13.39 3.14
CA PHE A 382 19.44 -12.94 2.97
C PHE A 382 18.52 -13.46 4.10
N VAL A 383 18.81 -14.68 4.57
CA VAL A 383 18.26 -15.30 5.78
C VAL A 383 19.41 -15.80 6.65
N PRO A 384 19.85 -15.05 7.67
CA PRO A 384 20.90 -15.51 8.57
C PRO A 384 20.49 -16.78 9.33
N VAL A 385 21.40 -17.75 9.46
CA VAL A 385 21.20 -18.92 10.33
C VAL A 385 20.98 -18.46 11.78
N GLY A 386 20.06 -19.11 12.48
CA GLY A 386 19.61 -18.69 13.81
C GLY A 386 18.41 -17.74 13.79
N SER A 387 18.03 -17.19 12.63
CA SER A 387 16.80 -16.40 12.51
C SER A 387 15.57 -17.26 12.77
N LYS A 388 14.51 -16.65 13.33
CA LYS A 388 13.19 -17.28 13.42
C LYS A 388 12.42 -17.07 12.12
N ILE A 389 11.75 -18.10 11.64
CA ILE A 389 10.87 -18.06 10.47
C ILE A 389 9.47 -18.58 10.85
N GLN A 390 8.42 -17.87 10.43
CA GLN A 390 7.03 -18.30 10.55
C GLN A 390 6.30 -18.07 9.23
N PHE A 391 5.46 -19.03 8.81
CA PHE A 391 4.72 -18.97 7.55
C PHE A 391 3.26 -18.56 7.75
N PHE A 392 2.74 -17.84 6.76
CA PHE A 392 1.39 -17.27 6.75
C PHE A 392 0.74 -17.39 5.36
N ALA A 393 -0.58 -17.46 5.32
CA ALA A 393 -1.38 -17.33 4.10
C ALA A 393 -2.08 -15.97 4.04
N SER A 394 -2.22 -15.40 2.84
CA SER A 394 -3.08 -14.22 2.63
C SER A 394 -4.56 -14.59 2.59
N THR A 395 -5.37 -13.73 3.19
CA THR A 395 -6.83 -13.84 3.19
C THR A 395 -7.48 -12.66 2.45
N GLU A 396 -8.73 -12.84 2.04
CA GLU A 396 -9.55 -11.74 1.50
C GLU A 396 -10.16 -10.83 2.59
N THR A 397 -9.93 -11.16 3.87
CA THR A 397 -10.62 -10.49 4.95
C THR A 397 -10.28 -9.00 4.95
N SER A 398 -11.33 -8.18 4.94
CA SER A 398 -11.17 -6.73 5.05
C SER A 398 -10.54 -6.40 6.40
N ALA A 399 -9.75 -5.32 6.46
CA ALA A 399 -9.38 -4.76 7.74
C ALA A 399 -10.69 -4.58 8.53
N THR A 400 -10.78 -5.20 9.70
CA THR A 400 -11.98 -5.11 10.52
C THR A 400 -12.00 -3.74 11.17
N GLU A 401 -13.18 -3.16 11.36
CA GLU A 401 -13.33 -1.93 12.12
C GLU A 401 -12.71 -2.12 13.52
N SER A 402 -11.64 -1.39 13.82
CA SER A 402 -11.50 -0.97 15.21
C SER A 402 -12.59 0.08 15.46
N PRO A 403 -13.41 -0.03 16.51
CA PRO A 403 -14.59 0.84 16.71
C PRO A 403 -14.24 2.30 17.07
N ARG A 404 -13.02 2.80 16.82
CA ARG A 404 -12.59 4.09 17.37
C ARG A 404 -11.98 5.14 16.44
N THR A 405 -11.57 4.86 15.21
CA THR A 405 -11.16 5.97 14.31
C THR A 405 -11.06 5.51 12.86
N LYS A 406 -11.80 6.15 11.94
CA LYS A 406 -11.42 6.15 10.52
C LYS A 406 -10.10 6.90 10.42
N GLU A 407 -9.02 6.20 10.18
CA GLU A 407 -7.72 6.83 9.92
C GLU A 407 -7.78 7.45 8.53
N MET A 408 -8.03 8.75 8.50
CA MET A 408 -7.85 9.60 7.33
C MET A 408 -6.42 10.15 7.39
N GLY A 409 -5.68 10.06 6.29
CA GLY A 409 -4.28 10.44 6.24
C GLY A 409 -3.63 10.03 4.92
N VAL A 410 -2.36 9.65 4.97
CA VAL A 410 -1.67 9.09 3.81
C VAL A 410 -1.63 7.57 3.89
N VAL A 411 -2.07 6.92 2.81
CA VAL A 411 -2.19 5.46 2.72
C VAL A 411 -1.50 4.96 1.45
N PHE A 412 -0.56 4.05 1.61
CA PHE A 412 0.01 3.31 0.49
C PHE A 412 -0.13 1.81 0.71
N GLY A 413 -0.10 1.00 -0.34
CA GLY A 413 -0.28 -0.42 -0.16
C GLY A 413 -0.40 -1.18 -1.46
N THR A 414 -1.03 -2.33 -1.37
CA THR A 414 -1.18 -3.25 -2.50
C THR A 414 -2.65 -3.51 -2.79
N ALA A 415 -3.00 -3.74 -4.04
CA ALA A 415 -4.34 -4.20 -4.39
C ALA A 415 -4.36 -5.72 -4.60
N SER A 416 -5.53 -6.33 -4.48
CA SER A 416 -5.78 -7.69 -4.94
C SER A 416 -5.80 -7.70 -6.48
N LYS A 417 -5.01 -8.57 -7.11
CA LYS A 417 -5.03 -8.77 -8.57
C LYS A 417 -6.33 -9.39 -9.08
N VAL A 418 -7.07 -10.07 -8.20
CA VAL A 418 -8.38 -10.64 -8.53
C VAL A 418 -9.42 -9.56 -8.32
N GLU A 419 -9.76 -8.88 -9.40
CA GLU A 419 -11.03 -8.16 -9.48
C GLU A 419 -12.13 -9.21 -9.35
N SER A 420 -12.74 -9.33 -8.17
CA SER A 420 -14.10 -9.86 -8.15
C SER A 420 -14.94 -8.85 -8.92
N GLU A 421 -15.27 -9.19 -10.16
CA GLU A 421 -16.37 -8.62 -10.96
C GLU A 421 -17.75 -8.83 -10.27
N THR A 422 -17.80 -8.93 -8.94
CA THR A 422 -19.03 -8.65 -8.23
C THR A 422 -19.22 -7.14 -8.23
N VAL A 423 -19.74 -6.67 -9.36
CA VAL A 423 -20.58 -5.48 -9.44
C VAL A 423 -21.74 -5.72 -8.48
N SER A 424 -21.45 -5.56 -7.18
CA SER A 424 -22.48 -5.18 -6.24
C SER A 424 -22.91 -3.81 -6.75
N GLU A 425 -24.06 -3.75 -7.41
CA GLU A 425 -24.80 -2.54 -7.74
C GLU A 425 -25.19 -1.81 -6.42
N SER A 426 -24.21 -1.48 -5.57
CA SER A 426 -24.38 -0.47 -4.56
C SER A 426 -24.39 0.85 -5.32
N SER A 427 -25.59 1.33 -5.62
CA SER A 427 -26.09 2.72 -5.74
C SER A 427 -25.16 3.92 -5.45
N GLN A 428 -23.87 3.87 -5.80
CA GLN A 428 -22.93 4.98 -5.73
C GLN A 428 -22.97 5.70 -7.08
N SER A 429 -24.09 6.39 -7.32
CA SER A 429 -24.32 7.18 -8.54
C SER A 429 -23.65 8.55 -8.49
N GLU A 430 -23.07 8.96 -7.37
CA GLU A 430 -22.45 10.27 -7.19
C GLU A 430 -20.99 10.14 -6.75
N ALA A 431 -20.10 10.91 -7.39
CA ALA A 431 -18.71 11.01 -6.97
C ALA A 431 -18.62 11.49 -5.51
N ARG A 432 -17.57 11.10 -4.81
CA ARG A 432 -17.37 11.42 -3.39
C ARG A 432 -16.02 12.06 -3.15
N LEU A 433 -16.02 13.17 -2.41
CA LEU A 433 -14.80 13.80 -1.91
C LEU A 433 -14.39 13.20 -0.56
N LEU A 434 -13.09 12.90 -0.43
CA LEU A 434 -12.43 12.51 0.80
C LEU A 434 -11.37 13.56 1.14
N GLU A 435 -11.69 14.44 2.07
CA GLU A 435 -10.74 15.43 2.60
C GLU A 435 -9.68 14.77 3.49
N ASN A 436 -8.48 15.35 3.53
CA ASN A 436 -7.34 14.84 4.30
C ASN A 436 -7.03 13.37 4.01
N HIS A 437 -7.15 12.97 2.74
CA HIS A 437 -6.81 11.63 2.28
C HIS A 437 -5.92 11.71 1.04
N PHE A 438 -4.79 11.01 1.06
CA PHE A 438 -3.92 10.86 -0.10
C PHE A 438 -3.33 9.46 -0.17
N GLY A 439 -3.25 8.86 -1.34
CA GLY A 439 -2.74 7.49 -1.40
C GLY A 439 -2.92 6.77 -2.71
N ALA A 440 -2.15 5.71 -2.87
CA ALA A 440 -2.20 4.83 -4.01
C ALA A 440 -1.87 3.39 -3.61
N LEU A 441 -2.38 2.45 -4.40
CA LEU A 441 -2.06 1.03 -4.30
C LEU A 441 -1.33 0.59 -5.55
N SER A 442 -0.40 -0.37 -5.39
CA SER A 442 0.28 -1.03 -6.50
C SER A 442 -0.10 -2.51 -6.58
N ASN A 443 -0.25 -3.03 -7.79
CA ASN A 443 -0.45 -4.45 -8.04
C ASN A 443 0.83 -5.28 -7.92
N ASP A 444 2.01 -4.66 -8.05
CA ASP A 444 3.30 -5.35 -8.02
C ASP A 444 3.99 -5.32 -6.64
N GLY A 445 3.42 -4.56 -5.71
CA GLY A 445 3.93 -4.36 -4.37
C GLY A 445 4.49 -2.95 -4.16
N ILE A 446 4.78 -2.61 -2.90
CA ILE A 446 5.48 -1.38 -2.54
C ILE A 446 6.81 -1.71 -1.89
N PHE A 447 7.81 -0.86 -2.11
CA PHE A 447 9.16 -1.07 -1.60
C PHE A 447 9.44 -0.07 -0.50
N VAL A 448 9.99 -0.53 0.61
CA VAL A 448 10.39 0.31 1.73
C VAL A 448 11.90 0.22 1.85
N THR A 449 12.57 1.36 1.75
CA THR A 449 14.03 1.45 1.91
C THR A 449 14.36 2.32 3.11
N SER A 450 15.36 1.91 3.89
CA SER A 450 15.72 2.64 5.10
C SER A 450 17.24 2.74 5.23
N SER A 451 17.71 3.96 5.45
CA SER A 451 19.13 4.28 5.58
C SER A 451 19.62 4.22 7.01
N ASP A 452 18.85 3.64 7.95
CA ASP A 452 19.09 3.69 9.40
C ASP A 452 20.51 3.23 9.76
N ALA A 453 21.45 4.18 9.79
CA ALA A 453 22.81 4.00 10.26
C ALA A 453 22.86 3.94 11.79
N ALA A 454 21.79 4.39 12.46
CA ALA A 454 21.61 4.39 13.92
C ALA A 454 21.20 3.02 14.47
N ALA A 455 20.74 2.12 13.59
CA ALA A 455 20.63 0.72 13.91
C ALA A 455 22.06 0.16 13.94
N VAL A 456 22.67 0.15 15.13
CA VAL A 456 23.84 -0.68 15.49
C VAL A 456 23.41 -2.15 15.42
N THR A 457 22.95 -2.57 14.24
CA THR A 457 22.29 -3.83 14.02
C THR A 457 23.23 -4.60 13.15
N THR A 458 23.83 -5.61 13.77
CA THR A 458 24.48 -6.78 13.18
C THR A 458 24.93 -6.60 11.72
N PRO A 459 26.26 -6.56 11.46
CA PRO A 459 26.78 -6.53 10.10
C PRO A 459 26.00 -7.47 9.18
N GLY A 460 25.43 -6.92 8.11
CA GLY A 460 24.77 -7.71 7.08
C GLY A 460 23.23 -7.76 7.07
N PHE A 461 22.51 -7.14 8.00
CA PHE A 461 21.04 -7.07 7.92
C PHE A 461 20.58 -5.80 7.19
N ASN A 462 20.07 -5.95 5.96
CA ASN A 462 19.49 -4.85 5.19
C ASN A 462 18.02 -4.62 5.59
N ASN A 463 17.67 -3.37 5.92
CA ASN A 463 16.32 -2.98 6.31
C ASN A 463 15.34 -2.88 5.14
N ASP A 464 15.80 -2.92 3.89
CA ASP A 464 14.97 -2.83 2.69
C ASP A 464 14.11 -4.07 2.49
N TRP A 465 12.85 -3.85 2.10
CA TRP A 465 11.91 -4.94 1.84
C TRP A 465 10.78 -4.53 0.90
N LYS A 466 10.05 -5.54 0.43
CA LYS A 466 8.91 -5.41 -0.46
C LYS A 466 7.66 -5.89 0.25
N LEU A 467 6.66 -5.04 0.36
CA LEU A 467 5.31 -5.42 0.78
C LEU A 467 4.51 -5.79 -0.47
N ASN A 468 4.20 -7.08 -0.63
CA ASN A 468 3.39 -7.57 -1.75
C ASN A 468 2.26 -8.51 -1.33
N VAL A 469 1.92 -8.55 -0.03
CA VAL A 469 0.72 -9.24 0.44
C VAL A 469 -0.49 -8.52 -0.13
N PRO A 470 -1.44 -9.18 -0.83
CA PRO A 470 -2.64 -8.54 -1.34
C PRO A 470 -3.39 -7.75 -0.25
N ASN A 471 -3.93 -6.59 -0.63
CA ASN A 471 -4.69 -5.70 0.26
C ASN A 471 -3.93 -5.16 1.48
N SER A 472 -2.62 -5.37 1.60
CA SER A 472 -1.82 -4.81 2.69
C SER A 472 -1.65 -3.29 2.56
N ARG A 473 -1.37 -2.63 3.68
CA ARG A 473 -1.36 -1.18 3.80
C ARG A 473 -0.21 -0.70 4.69
N ILE A 474 0.30 0.47 4.34
CA ILE A 474 1.16 1.31 5.15
C ILE A 474 0.43 2.63 5.39
N TYR A 475 0.28 2.98 6.66
CA TYR A 475 -0.39 4.19 7.13
C TYR A 475 0.63 5.15 7.71
N ILE A 476 0.51 6.41 7.31
CA ILE A 476 1.38 7.48 7.78
C ILE A 476 0.49 8.52 8.46
N SER A 477 0.72 8.71 9.77
CA SER A 477 0.10 9.79 10.53
C SER A 477 0.82 11.11 10.22
N ILE A 478 0.07 12.17 9.93
CA ILE A 478 0.59 13.48 9.49
C ILE A 478 0.56 14.51 10.62
#